data_AF-A0A1I6P3M7-F1
#
_entry.id   AF-A0A1I6P3M7-F1
#
_cell.length_a   1.000
_cell.length_b   1.000
_cell.length_c   1.000
_cell.angle_alpha   90.00
_cell.angle_beta   90.00
_cell.angle_gamma   90.00
#
_symmetry.space_group_name_H-M   'P 1'
#
loop_
_entity.id
_entity.type
_entity.pdbx_description
1 polymer ?
#
loop_
_entity_poly.entity_id
_entity_poly.type
_entity_poly.pdbx_seq_one_letter_code
_entity_poly.pdbx_strand_id
1 'polypeptide(L)' 'MARLKRRPDRIVGPDGRRRLTRNEKVGVASLISLVGVAAVGVIAGIVLDRLLQFDDALDAGGEWDEGGGVFTRWD' A
#
# COMPACT_ATOMS: atom_id res chain seq x y z
N MET A 1 17.83 -28.80 48.52
CA MET A 1 17.25 -29.40 47.29
C MET A 1 16.73 -28.29 46.40
N ALA A 2 17.36 -28.05 45.25
CA ALA A 2 16.96 -26.99 44.33
C ALA A 2 15.72 -27.43 43.54
N ARG A 3 14.59 -26.72 43.74
CA ARG A 3 13.34 -26.96 43.03
C ARG A 3 13.54 -26.49 41.59
N LEU A 4 13.84 -27.42 40.67
CA LEU A 4 13.89 -27.17 39.23
C LEU A 4 12.55 -26.55 38.81
N LYS A 5 12.57 -25.24 38.52
CA LYS A 5 11.44 -24.49 38.00
C LYS A 5 11.14 -25.05 36.61
N ARG A 6 10.19 -26.00 36.52
CA ARG A 6 9.69 -26.51 35.25
C ARG A 6 9.25 -25.31 34.40
N ARG A 7 10.03 -24.98 33.38
CA ARG A 7 9.58 -24.07 32.32
C ARG A 7 8.42 -24.80 31.64
N PRO A 8 7.22 -24.20 31.54
CA PRO A 8 6.15 -24.81 30.78
C PRO A 8 6.56 -24.80 29.32
N ASP A 9 7.08 -25.94 28.87
CA ASP A 9 7.47 -26.24 27.49
C ASP A 9 6.25 -26.48 26.58
N ARG A 10 5.03 -26.34 27.13
CA ARG A 10 3.79 -26.62 26.43
C ARG A 10 3.20 -25.32 25.88
N ILE A 11 3.57 -25.01 24.64
CA ILE A 11 2.96 -24.00 23.77
C ILE A 11 1.60 -24.52 23.23
N VAL A 12 0.88 -25.35 23.98
CA VAL A 12 -0.39 -25.96 23.54
C VAL A 12 -1.47 -25.48 24.50
N GLY A 13 -2.45 -24.76 23.96
CA GLY A 13 -3.61 -24.31 24.74
C GLY A 13 -4.47 -25.49 25.22
N PRO A 14 -5.37 -25.27 26.20
CA PRO A 14 -6.35 -26.29 26.64
C PRO A 14 -7.25 -26.82 25.50
N ASP A 15 -7.30 -26.07 24.41
CA ASP A 15 -7.98 -26.30 23.13
C ASP A 15 -7.17 -27.13 22.12
N GLY A 16 -5.99 -27.65 22.50
CA GLY A 16 -5.15 -28.50 21.65
C GLY A 16 -4.43 -27.77 20.51
N ARG A 17 -4.72 -26.47 20.33
CA ARG A 17 -4.05 -25.64 19.32
C ARG A 17 -2.72 -25.11 19.85
N ARG A 18 -1.67 -25.28 19.04
CA ARG A 18 -0.35 -24.71 19.32
C ARG A 18 -0.46 -23.19 19.27
N ARG A 19 -0.19 -22.50 20.37
CA ARG A 19 -0.16 -21.03 20.40
C ARG A 19 1.05 -20.56 19.57
N LEU A 20 0.89 -19.48 18.81
CA LEU A 20 2.04 -18.89 18.12
C LEU A 20 3.08 -18.43 19.16
N THR A 21 4.32 -18.83 18.96
CA THR A 21 5.47 -18.30 19.68
C THR A 21 5.60 -16.80 19.44
N ARG A 22 6.34 -16.11 20.33
CA ARG A 22 6.54 -14.65 20.20
C ARG A 22 7.14 -14.28 18.84
N ASN A 23 8.09 -15.08 18.34
CA ASN A 23 8.73 -14.85 17.04
C ASN A 23 7.76 -15.06 15.88
N GLU A 24 6.92 -16.10 15.92
CA GLU A 24 5.90 -16.32 14.89
C GLU A 24 4.87 -15.18 14.86
N LYS A 25 4.47 -14.65 16.03
CA LYS A 25 3.57 -13.48 16.08
C LYS A 25 4.19 -12.23 15.46
N VAL A 26 5.46 -11.96 15.77
CA VAL A 26 6.19 -10.82 15.18
C VAL A 26 6.32 -11.02 13.68
N GLY A 27 6.67 -12.23 13.22
CA GLY A 27 6.77 -12.55 11.80
C GLY A 27 5.46 -12.34 11.04
N VAL A 28 4.33 -12.78 11.61
CA VAL A 28 3.00 -12.55 11.01
C VAL A 28 2.65 -11.06 10.99
N ALA A 29 2.90 -10.34 12.09
CA ALA A 29 2.63 -8.90 12.14
C ALA A 29 3.46 -8.13 11.09
N SER A 30 4.75 -8.44 10.97
CA SER A 30 5.63 -7.84 9.97
C SER A 30 5.15 -8.14 8.54
N LEU A 31 4.74 -9.37 8.26
CA LEU A 31 4.20 -9.74 6.94
C LEU A 31 2.93 -8.94 6.63
N ILE A 32 2.01 -8.82 7.58
CA ILE A 32 0.78 -8.02 7.43
C ILE A 32 1.12 -6.56 7.14
N SER A 33 2.08 -5.97 7.85
CA SER A 33 2.52 -4.60 7.61
C SER A 33 3.06 -4.40 6.19
N LEU A 34 3.90 -5.33 5.70
CA LEU A 34 4.44 -5.27 4.34
C LEU A 34 3.33 -5.36 3.28
N VAL A 35 2.39 -6.29 3.46
CA VAL A 35 1.23 -6.43 2.56
C VAL A 35 0.38 -5.16 2.59
N GLY A 36 0.18 -4.55 3.76
CA GLY A 36 -0.56 -3.30 3.91
C GLY A 36 0.09 -2.15 3.15
N VAL A 37 1.40 -1.96 3.30
CA VAL A 37 2.15 -0.92 2.56
C VAL A 37 2.11 -1.17 1.05
N ALA A 38 2.25 -2.42 0.61
CA ALA A 38 2.15 -2.77 -0.80
C ALA A 38 0.76 -2.43 -1.38
N ALA A 39 -0.32 -2.77 -0.66
CA ALA A 39 -1.68 -2.43 -1.06
C ALA A 39 -1.91 -0.92 -1.19
N VAL A 40 -1.37 -0.13 -0.24
CA VAL A 40 -1.42 1.35 -0.33
C VAL A 40 -0.70 1.85 -1.58
N GLY A 41 0.48 1.30 -1.91
CA GLY A 41 1.20 1.65 -3.13
C GLY A 41 0.42 1.35 -4.40
N VAL A 42 -0.26 0.21 -4.46
CA VAL A 42 -1.14 -0.15 -5.59
C VAL A 42 -2.29 0.84 -5.73
N ILE A 43 -2.97 1.17 -4.64
CA ILE A 43 -4.08 2.15 -4.65
C ILE A 43 -3.57 3.51 -5.12
N ALA A 44 -2.43 3.97 -4.61
CA ALA A 44 -1.82 5.22 -5.02
C ALA A 44 -1.50 5.21 -6.53
N GLY A 45 -0.95 4.12 -7.05
CA GLY A 45 -0.70 3.95 -8.48
C GLY A 45 -1.97 4.05 -9.32
N ILE A 46 -3.06 3.40 -8.89
CA ILE A 46 -4.37 3.50 -9.57
C ILE A 46 -4.91 4.93 -9.53
N VAL A 47 -4.82 5.61 -8.39
CA VAL A 47 -5.27 7.00 -8.27
C VAL A 47 -4.48 7.91 -9.21
N LEU A 48 -3.15 7.76 -9.25
CA LEU A 48 -2.29 8.54 -10.14
C LEU A 48 -2.61 8.25 -11.62
N ASP A 49 -2.74 6.99 -12.00
CA ASP A 49 -3.15 6.58 -13.36
C ASP A 49 -4.45 7.27 -13.78
N ARG A 50 -5.45 7.31 -12.89
CA ARG A 50 -6.70 8.01 -13.16
C ARG A 50 -6.53 9.51 -13.29
N LEU A 51 -5.75 10.14 -12.41
CA LEU A 51 -5.52 11.59 -12.48
C LEU A 51 -4.78 11.97 -13.76
N LEU A 52 -3.79 11.18 -14.19
CA LEU A 52 -3.08 11.40 -15.45
C LEU A 52 -4.00 11.15 -16.65
N GLN A 53 -4.84 10.12 -16.61
CA GLN A 53 -5.84 9.90 -17.66
C GLN A 53 -6.89 11.02 -17.73
N PHE A 54 -7.25 11.64 -16.60
CA PHE A 54 -8.09 12.85 -16.58
C PHE A 54 -7.38 14.06 -17.19
N ASP A 55 -6.07 14.20 -16.98
CA ASP A 55 -5.24 15.24 -17.60
C ASP A 55 -5.24 15.08 -19.13
N ASP A 56 -4.97 13.88 -19.65
CA ASP A 56 -5.05 13.59 -21.09
C ASP A 56 -6.45 13.89 -21.68
N ALA A 57 -7.53 13.61 -20.94
CA ALA A 57 -8.90 13.90 -21.38
C ALA A 57 -9.24 15.41 -21.33
N LEU A 58 -8.57 16.19 -20.47
CA LEU A 58 -8.69 17.65 -20.41
C LEU A 58 -7.78 18.34 -21.43
N ASP A 59 -6.60 17.78 -21.72
CA ASP A 59 -5.65 18.25 -22.73
C ASP A 59 -6.09 17.88 -24.16
N ALA A 60 -6.91 16.84 -24.32
CA ALA A 60 -7.67 16.58 -25.56
C ALA A 60 -8.70 17.69 -25.89
N GLY A 61 -8.91 18.65 -25.00
CA GLY A 61 -9.73 19.85 -25.18
C GLY A 61 -9.03 21.05 -25.81
N GLY A 62 -7.80 20.90 -26.30
CA GLY A 62 -7.10 21.97 -26.99
C GLY A 62 -5.95 21.47 -27.86
N GLU A 63 -6.26 21.08 -29.09
CA GLU A 63 -5.44 21.59 -30.20
C GLU A 63 -5.42 23.11 -30.00
N TRP A 64 -4.36 23.61 -29.36
CA TRP A 64 -4.06 25.02 -29.43
C TRP A 64 -3.96 25.28 -30.92
N ASP A 65 -4.95 25.96 -31.47
CA ASP A 65 -5.04 26.29 -32.88
C ASP A 65 -3.72 26.93 -33.32
N GLU A 66 -2.82 26.11 -33.85
CA GLU A 66 -1.57 26.55 -34.48
C GLU A 66 -1.87 27.32 -35.78
N GLY A 67 -3.15 27.47 -36.15
CA GLY A 67 -3.66 28.29 -37.25
C GLY A 67 -4.47 29.53 -36.82
N GLY A 68 -4.60 29.82 -35.52
CA GLY A 68 -5.50 30.85 -34.99
C GLY A 68 -4.79 32.18 -34.75
N GLY A 69 -4.52 32.89 -35.84
CA GLY A 69 -3.80 34.17 -35.87
C GLY A 69 -4.10 35.08 -34.67
N VAL A 70 -3.08 35.30 -33.84
CA VAL A 70 -3.02 36.46 -32.94
C VAL A 70 -2.96 37.68 -33.83
N PHE A 71 -4.12 38.25 -34.19
CA PHE A 71 -4.17 39.56 -34.81
C PHE A 71 -3.73 40.58 -33.76
N THR A 72 -2.49 41.03 -33.84
CA THR A 72 -2.08 42.26 -33.16
C THR A 72 -2.86 43.41 -33.80
N ARG A 73 -3.76 44.01 -33.03
CA ARG A 73 -4.65 45.13 -33.41
C ARG A 73 -3.93 46.42 -33.84
N TRP A 74 -2.61 46.43 -33.94
CA TRP A 74 -1.83 47.64 -34.23
C TRP A 74 -0.98 47.42 -35.48
N ASP A 75 -1.60 47.63 -36.63
CA ASP A 75 -1.03 48.31 -37.80
C ASP A 75 -2.13 49.24 -38.38
#